data_AF-A0A7C0XAC6-F1
#
_entry.id   AF-A0A7C0XAC6-F1
#
_cell.length_a   1.000
_cell.length_b   1.000
_cell.length_c   1.000
_cell.angle_alpha   90.00
_cell.angle_beta   90.00
_cell.angle_gamma   90.00
#
_symmetry.space_group_name_H-M   'P 1'
#
loop_
_entity.id
_entity.type
_entity.pdbx_description
1 polymer ?
#
loop_
_entity_poly.entity_id
_entity_poly.type
_entity_poly.pdbx_seq_one_letter_code
_entity_poly.pdbx_strand_id
1 'polypeptide(L)' 'MIRKFINFLKESKAELQRVTWPTKEAIIGGTAAVLLLSLILVIYMWVIDLTLSRLFSMLLSRG' A
#
# COMPACT_ATOMS: atom_id res chain seq x y z
N MET A 1 -33.23 -20.69 12.02
CA MET A 1 -32.22 -20.00 11.19
C MET A 1 -31.19 -19.23 12.02
N ILE A 2 -31.60 -18.35 12.95
CA ILE A 2 -30.69 -17.54 13.79
C ILE A 2 -29.63 -18.38 14.54
N ARG A 3 -30.01 -19.55 15.06
CA ARG A 3 -29.10 -20.47 15.79
C ARG A 3 -27.96 -21.04 14.91
N LYS A 4 -28.23 -21.30 13.61
CA LYS A 4 -27.19 -21.72 12.64
C LYS A 4 -26.23 -20.57 12.33
N PHE A 5 -26.74 -19.35 12.21
CA PHE A 5 -25.93 -18.16 11.93
C PHE A 5 -24.97 -17.82 13.09
N ILE A 6 -25.44 -17.91 14.33
CA ILE A 6 -24.59 -17.73 15.52
C ILE A 6 -23.51 -18.82 15.61
N ASN A 7 -23.86 -20.08 15.29
CA ASN A 7 -22.87 -21.17 15.23
C ASN A 7 -21.84 -20.94 14.12
N PHE A 8 -22.25 -20.48 12.93
CA PHE A 8 -21.35 -20.12 11.84
C PHE A 8 -20.37 -19.02 12.24
N LEU A 9 -20.83 -17.95 12.91
CA LEU A 9 -19.94 -16.89 13.42
C LEU A 9 -18.96 -17.41 14.47
N LYS A 10 -19.40 -18.37 15.30
CA LYS A 10 -18.57 -18.98 16.34
C LYS A 10 -17.48 -19.87 15.72
N GLU A 11 -17.81 -20.62 14.68
CA GLU A 11 -16.87 -21.43 13.89
C GLU A 11 -15.89 -20.55 13.12
N SER A 12 -16.36 -19.51 12.40
CA SER A 12 -15.48 -18.56 11.69
C SER A 12 -14.54 -17.83 12.65
N LYS A 13 -14.98 -17.49 13.87
CA LYS A 13 -14.11 -16.87 14.88
C LYS A 13 -13.04 -17.86 15.39
N ALA A 14 -13.37 -19.14 15.53
CA ALA A 14 -12.42 -20.19 15.91
C ALA A 14 -11.38 -20.45 14.80
N GLU A 15 -11.78 -20.31 13.54
CA GLU A 15 -10.90 -20.45 12.38
C GLU A 15 -9.98 -19.22 12.21
N LEU A 16 -10.51 -18.02 12.42
CA LEU A 16 -9.75 -16.77 12.49
C LEU A 16 -8.71 -16.74 13.62
N GLN A 17 -8.91 -17.54 14.68
CA GLN A 17 -7.91 -17.71 15.74
C GLN A 17 -6.75 -18.63 15.34
N ARG A 18 -6.92 -19.49 14.33
CA ARG A 18 -5.82 -20.29 13.75
C ARG A 18 -4.97 -19.49 12.77
N VAL A 19 -5.45 -18.32 12.33
CA VAL A 19 -4.66 -17.40 11.51
C VAL A 19 -3.58 -16.78 12.39
N THR A 20 -2.33 -17.00 12.01
CA THR A 20 -1.16 -16.36 12.63
C THR A 20 -1.13 -14.89 12.26
N TRP A 21 -1.77 -14.08 13.09
CA TRP A 21 -1.73 -12.63 12.94
C TRP A 21 -0.31 -12.11 13.16
N PRO A 22 0.17 -11.20 12.30
CA PRO A 22 1.47 -10.58 12.47
C PRO A 22 1.51 -9.81 13.80
N THR A 23 2.67 -9.82 14.46
CA THR A 23 2.89 -9.03 15.67
C THR A 23 2.82 -7.54 15.34
N LYS A 24 2.49 -6.71 16.34
CA LYS A 24 2.43 -5.24 16.17
C LYS A 24 3.73 -4.68 15.57
N GLU A 25 4.86 -5.25 15.94
CA GLU A 25 6.20 -4.90 15.43
C GLU A 25 6.33 -5.18 13.93
N ALA A 26 5.87 -6.35 13.46
CA ALA A 26 5.90 -6.70 12.04
C ALA A 26 5.01 -5.76 11.21
N ILE A 27 3.86 -5.35 11.75
CA ILE A 27 2.96 -4.39 11.08
C ILE A 27 3.64 -3.01 10.94
N ILE A 28 4.30 -2.54 12.00
CA ILE A 28 5.02 -1.26 11.98
C ILE A 28 6.19 -1.33 11.01
N GLY A 29 6.98 -2.42 11.04
CA GLY A 29 8.09 -2.63 10.12
C GLY A 29 7.65 -2.68 8.66
N GLY A 30 6.56 -3.41 8.36
CA GLY A 30 5.99 -3.48 7.02
C GLY A 30 5.49 -2.12 6.52
N THR A 31 4.80 -1.36 7.38
CA THR A 31 4.29 -0.03 7.02
C THR A 31 5.43 0.96 6.79
N ALA A 32 6.45 0.95 7.65
CA ALA A 32 7.64 1.80 7.50
C ALA A 32 8.40 1.50 6.21
N ALA A 33 8.56 0.23 5.84
CA ALA A 33 9.20 -0.17 4.59
C ALA A 33 8.42 0.34 3.35
N VAL A 34 7.09 0.21 3.36
CA VAL A 34 6.24 0.71 2.27
C VAL A 34 6.30 2.23 2.16
N LEU A 35 6.28 2.95 3.27
CA LEU A 35 6.42 4.42 3.27
C LEU A 35 7.75 4.87 2.68
N LEU A 36 8.84 4.18 3.04
CA LEU A 36 10.19 4.51 2.56
C LEU A 36 10.31 4.24 1.05
N LEU A 37 9.79 3.10 0.59
CA LEU A 37 9.73 2.78 -0.84
C LEU A 37 8.89 3.79 -1.62
N SER A 38 7.70 4.13 -1.10
CA SER A 38 6.80 5.12 -1.72
C SER A 38 7.46 6.49 -1.85
N LEU A 39 8.16 6.94 -0.81
CA LEU A 39 8.89 8.21 -0.83
C LEU A 39 9.94 8.26 -1.96
N ILE A 40 10.70 7.18 -2.13
CA ILE A 40 11.70 7.06 -3.19
C ILE A 40 11.03 7.13 -4.57
N LEU A 41 9.92 6.42 -4.77
CA LEU A 41 9.18 6.42 -6.03
C LEU A 41 8.62 7.81 -6.37
N VAL A 42 8.09 8.53 -5.38
CA VAL A 42 7.58 9.90 -5.57
C VAL A 42 8.71 10.84 -6.00
N ILE A 43 9.87 10.77 -5.34
CA ILE A 43 11.04 11.59 -5.71
C ILE A 43 11.49 11.27 -7.14
N TYR A 44 11.54 9.98 -7.49
CA TYR A 44 11.92 9.54 -8.83
C TYR A 44 10.96 10.07 -9.90
N MET A 45 9.65 9.93 -9.70
CA MET A 45 8.64 10.46 -10.61
C MET A 45 8.73 11.98 -10.74
N TRP A 46 8.91 12.70 -9.63
CA TRP A 46 9.06 14.15 -9.62
C TRP A 46 10.25 14.61 -10.49
N VAL A 47 11.39 13.92 -10.42
CA VAL A 47 12.57 14.21 -11.25
C VAL A 47 12.25 14.00 -12.74
N ILE A 48 11.54 12.92 -13.08
CA ILE A 48 11.15 12.64 -14.45
C ILE A 48 10.20 13.73 -14.97
N ASP A 49 9.18 14.07 -14.21
CA ASP A 49 8.19 15.08 -14.61
C ASP A 49 8.85 16.44 -14.87
N LEU A 50 9.80 16.84 -14.03
CA LEU A 50 10.58 18.06 -14.24
C LEU A 50 11.46 17.99 -15.50
N THR A 51 12.09 16.84 -15.74
CA THR A 51 12.97 16.64 -16.89
C THR A 51 12.17 16.67 -18.19
N LEU A 52 11.05 15.95 -18.24
CA LEU A 52 10.13 15.95 -19.36
C LEU A 52 9.55 17.34 -19.58
N SER A 53 9.05 18.01 -18.54
CA SER A 53 8.46 19.36 -18.67
C SER A 53 9.43 20.37 -19.28
N ARG A 54 10.72 20.30 -18.91
CA ARG A 54 11.77 21.14 -19.51
C ARG A 54 12.08 20.76 -20.96
N LEU A 55 12.09 19.46 -21.28
CA LEU A 55 12.31 18.99 -22.65
C LEU A 55 11.15 19.40 -23.57
N PHE A 56 9.91 19.23 -23.11
CA PHE A 56 8.70 19.66 -23.82
C PHE A 56 8.65 21.17 -23.99
N SER A 57 9.02 21.97 -22.98
CA SER A 57 9.03 23.43 -23.13
C SER A 57 10.09 23.90 -24.14
N MET A 58 11.27 23.27 -24.19
CA MET A 58 12.29 23.56 -25.20
C MET A 58 11.83 23.18 -26.62
N LEU A 59 11.13 22.04 -26.77
CA LEU A 59 10.61 21.59 -28.06
C LEU A 59 9.48 22.49 -28.55
N LEU A 60 8.51 22.82 -27.69
CA LEU A 60 7.38 23.66 -28.04
C LEU A 60 7.77 25.13 -28.25
N SER A 61 8.78 25.63 -27.53
CA SER A 61 9.28 27.00 -27.72
C SER A 61 9.98 27.22 -29.07
N ARG A 62 10.31 26.15 -29.81
CA ARG A 62 10.90 26.22 -31.16
C ARG A 62 9.88 26.10 -32.30
N GLY A 63 8.59 26.00 -32.00
CA GLY A 63 7.47 25.99 -32.95
C GLY A 63 6.75 27.32 -33.02
#